data_AF-A0A2S8FAC1-F1
#
_entry.id   AF-A0A2S8FAC1-F1
#
_cell.length_a   1.000
_cell.length_b   1.000
_cell.length_c   1.000
_cell.angle_alpha   90.00
_cell.angle_beta   90.00
_cell.angle_gamma   90.00
#
_symmetry.space_group_name_H-M   'P 1'
#
loop_
_entity.id
_entity.type
_entity.pdbx_description
1 polymer ?
#
loop_
_entity_poly.entity_id
_entity_poly.type
_entity_poly.pdbx_seq_one_letter_code
_entity_poly.pdbx_strand_id
1 'polypeptide(L)'
;MKTLLLLTMCLMPLASSVLAEEAPNEDAQKAEQRELIRKMFLPVLQVELSQFKRVGRPSDEVLQQAIDQGQKALTEFADKHATDKQNGQIMLGNVRAMVANGNVIQMGDGQNELSRDVLEVGIRQRLKPLLDDEQKKRYQAELDQLEDYKRDSVIDFIVNILDEQLNLTAEQHEKITKKLRETWKSNWEAQLQLLPNFERYLPTLPAESVRPYLNDDQLHIFSDIRQLNFTAHMQINNQFIIKDVELEN
;
A
#
# COMPACT_ATOMS: atom_id res chain seq x y z
N MET A 1 -60.34 66.83 -6.32
CA MET A 1 -59.08 66.72 -5.53
C MET A 1 -58.88 65.25 -5.20
N LYS A 2 -57.76 64.66 -5.62
CA LYS A 2 -57.51 63.21 -5.63
C LYS A 2 -56.95 62.74 -4.28
N THR A 3 -57.62 61.73 -3.73
CA THR A 3 -57.27 60.93 -2.55
C THR A 3 -55.95 60.18 -2.79
N LEU A 4 -54.96 60.38 -1.91
CA LEU A 4 -53.70 59.63 -1.91
C LEU A 4 -53.79 58.55 -0.82
N LEU A 5 -53.99 57.29 -1.24
CA LEU A 5 -53.89 56.11 -0.38
C LEU A 5 -52.41 55.77 -0.20
N LEU A 6 -51.86 55.99 0.99
CA LEU A 6 -50.55 55.46 1.39
C LEU A 6 -50.73 53.99 1.79
N LEU A 7 -50.30 53.10 0.90
CA LEU A 7 -50.24 51.65 1.11
C LEU A 7 -48.95 51.33 1.86
N THR A 8 -49.03 51.19 3.18
CA THR A 8 -47.90 50.80 4.04
C THR A 8 -47.65 49.29 3.87
N MET A 9 -46.76 48.92 2.95
CA MET A 9 -46.29 47.53 2.82
C MET A 9 -45.44 47.18 4.05
N CYS A 10 -45.98 46.30 4.91
CA CYS A 10 -45.19 45.61 5.93
C CYS A 10 -44.23 44.64 5.24
N LEU A 11 -42.96 45.03 5.14
CA LEU A 11 -41.86 44.11 4.86
C LEU A 11 -41.74 43.17 6.06
N MET A 12 -42.20 41.93 5.94
CA MET A 12 -41.84 40.89 6.91
C MET A 12 -40.39 40.49 6.68
N PRO A 13 -39.51 40.55 7.70
CA PRO A 13 -38.19 39.97 7.58
C PRO A 13 -38.35 38.45 7.44
N LEU A 14 -37.97 37.93 6.27
CA LEU A 14 -37.69 36.51 6.08
C LEU A 14 -36.54 36.16 7.02
N ALA A 15 -36.88 35.64 8.20
CA ALA A 15 -35.92 35.00 9.10
C ALA A 15 -35.33 33.81 8.33
N SER A 16 -34.22 34.06 7.64
CA SER A 16 -33.34 33.00 7.16
C SER A 16 -32.76 32.35 8.41
N SER A 17 -33.45 31.34 8.95
CA SER A 17 -32.83 30.42 9.88
C SER A 17 -31.82 29.63 9.06
N VAL A 18 -30.64 30.21 8.88
CA VAL A 18 -29.44 29.47 8.51
C VAL A 18 -29.29 28.45 9.63
N LEU A 19 -29.71 27.22 9.37
CA LEU A 19 -29.39 26.08 10.22
C LEU A 19 -27.86 26.07 10.26
N ALA A 20 -27.28 26.50 11.38
CA ALA A 20 -25.85 26.41 11.59
C ALA A 20 -25.52 24.92 11.54
N GLU A 21 -24.97 24.50 10.42
CA GLU A 21 -24.42 23.15 10.25
C GLU A 21 -23.30 23.05 11.27
N GLU A 22 -23.56 22.33 12.38
CA GLU A 22 -22.59 22.13 13.44
C GLU A 22 -21.35 21.51 12.79
N ALA A 23 -20.21 22.19 12.93
CA ALA A 23 -18.96 21.69 12.39
C ALA A 23 -18.74 20.26 12.89
N PRO A 24 -18.35 19.32 12.00
CA PRO A 24 -18.26 17.91 12.36
C PRO A 24 -17.37 17.71 13.58
N ASN A 25 -17.89 16.95 14.56
CA ASN A 25 -17.19 16.59 15.78
C ASN A 25 -15.88 15.86 15.41
N GLU A 26 -14.74 16.41 15.84
CA GLU A 26 -13.41 15.85 15.63
C GLU A 26 -13.31 14.37 16.03
N ASP A 27 -13.98 13.97 17.11
CA ASP A 27 -13.96 12.59 17.59
C ASP A 27 -14.70 11.65 16.64
N ALA A 28 -15.78 12.13 16.01
CA ALA A 28 -16.52 11.35 15.01
C ALA A 28 -15.67 11.12 13.74
N GLN A 29 -14.93 12.14 13.29
CA GLN A 29 -14.03 12.02 12.14
C GLN A 29 -12.89 11.03 12.40
N LYS A 30 -12.27 11.08 13.59
CA LYS A 30 -11.23 10.12 13.99
C LYS A 30 -11.74 8.70 14.06
N ALA A 31 -12.97 8.51 14.57
CA ALA A 31 -13.60 7.19 14.63
C ALA A 31 -13.88 6.63 13.22
N GLU A 32 -14.37 7.47 12.30
CA GLU A 32 -14.58 7.09 10.90
C GLU A 32 -13.27 6.72 10.20
N GLN A 33 -12.23 7.53 10.37
CA GLN A 33 -10.91 7.27 9.78
C GLN A 33 -10.29 5.97 10.31
N ARG A 34 -10.38 5.73 11.62
CA ARG A 34 -9.94 4.48 12.25
C ARG A 34 -10.63 3.28 11.63
N GLU A 35 -11.95 3.35 11.45
CA GLU A 35 -12.73 2.26 10.86
C GLU A 35 -12.36 2.04 9.39
N LEU A 36 -12.12 3.11 8.63
CA LEU A 36 -11.65 3.01 7.26
C LEU A 36 -10.28 2.30 7.16
N ILE A 37 -9.31 2.69 7.99
CA ILE A 37 -7.99 2.04 8.04
C ILE A 37 -8.15 0.57 8.44
N ARG A 38 -8.96 0.28 9.46
CA ARG A 38 -9.24 -1.09 9.89
C ARG A 38 -9.79 -1.96 8.75
N LYS A 39 -10.78 -1.46 8.01
CA LYS A 39 -11.34 -2.16 6.84
C LYS A 39 -10.31 -2.38 5.73
N MET A 40 -9.49 -1.38 5.45
CA MET A 40 -8.46 -1.44 4.41
C MET A 40 -7.41 -2.53 4.71
N PHE A 41 -7.01 -2.67 5.97
CA PHE A 41 -5.94 -3.58 6.38
C PHE A 41 -6.44 -4.92 6.96
N LEU A 42 -7.75 -5.12 7.09
CA LEU A 42 -8.33 -6.39 7.52
C LEU A 42 -7.86 -7.59 6.67
N PRO A 43 -7.74 -7.50 5.32
CA PRO A 43 -7.23 -8.61 4.53
C PRO A 43 -5.79 -9.00 4.87
N VAL A 44 -4.96 -8.03 5.30
CA VAL A 44 -3.57 -8.31 5.73
C VAL A 44 -3.57 -9.17 6.98
N LEU A 45 -4.39 -8.82 7.97
CA LEU A 45 -4.57 -9.62 9.17
C LEU A 45 -5.07 -11.04 8.84
N GLN A 46 -6.06 -11.17 7.94
CA GLN A 46 -6.59 -12.47 7.53
C GLN A 46 -5.53 -13.36 6.88
N VAL A 47 -4.66 -12.80 6.03
CA VAL A 47 -3.54 -13.54 5.41
C VAL A 47 -2.56 -14.01 6.48
N GLU A 48 -2.15 -13.15 7.41
CA GLU A 48 -1.21 -13.52 8.48
C GLU A 48 -1.79 -14.62 9.40
N LEU A 49 -3.07 -14.51 9.78
CA LEU A 49 -3.72 -15.54 10.59
C LEU A 49 -3.90 -16.87 9.83
N SER A 50 -4.18 -16.81 8.53
CA SER A 50 -4.25 -18.01 7.68
C SER A 50 -2.91 -18.73 7.61
N GLN A 51 -1.81 -18.00 7.42
CA GLN A 51 -0.45 -18.55 7.44
C GLN A 51 -0.10 -19.13 8.81
N PHE A 52 -0.38 -18.38 9.88
CA PHE A 52 -0.17 -18.83 11.26
C PHE A 52 -0.89 -20.15 11.54
N LYS A 53 -2.18 -20.24 11.17
CA LYS A 53 -2.99 -21.46 11.32
C LYS A 53 -2.41 -22.62 10.50
N ARG A 54 -2.10 -22.39 9.22
CA ARG A 54 -1.64 -23.43 8.28
C ARG A 54 -0.30 -24.05 8.70
N VAL A 55 0.66 -23.23 9.09
CA VAL A 55 2.04 -23.65 9.34
C VAL A 55 2.28 -24.00 10.80
N GLY A 56 1.73 -23.19 11.72
CA GLY A 56 1.82 -23.43 13.15
C GLY A 56 1.00 -24.63 13.58
N ARG A 57 -0.18 -24.84 12.98
CA ARG A 57 -1.19 -25.79 13.46
C ARG A 57 -1.41 -25.64 14.98
N PRO A 58 -1.68 -24.42 15.47
CA PRO A 58 -1.91 -24.17 16.88
C PRO A 58 -3.16 -24.91 17.38
N SER A 59 -3.28 -25.09 18.69
CA SER A 59 -4.55 -25.48 19.29
C SER A 59 -5.60 -24.38 19.11
N ASP A 60 -6.89 -24.70 19.27
CA ASP A 60 -7.96 -23.73 19.13
C ASP A 60 -7.82 -22.56 20.13
N GLU A 61 -7.36 -22.84 21.35
CA GLU A 61 -7.08 -21.82 22.36
C GLU A 61 -5.98 -20.85 21.90
N VAL A 62 -4.89 -21.38 21.35
CA VAL A 62 -3.78 -20.56 20.84
C VAL A 62 -4.20 -19.80 19.58
N LEU A 63 -5.05 -20.39 18.73
CA LEU A 63 -5.61 -19.73 17.56
C LEU A 63 -6.51 -18.56 17.97
N GLN A 64 -7.36 -18.71 19.00
CA GLN A 64 -8.18 -17.61 19.50
C GLN A 64 -7.31 -16.49 20.07
N GLN A 65 -6.26 -16.82 20.84
CA GLN A 65 -5.30 -15.82 21.32
C GLN A 65 -4.61 -15.09 20.16
N ALA A 66 -4.27 -15.79 19.08
CA ALA A 66 -3.69 -15.19 17.89
C ALA A 66 -4.67 -14.20 17.21
N ILE A 67 -5.94 -14.57 17.09
CA ILE A 67 -7.00 -13.70 16.55
C ILE A 67 -7.10 -12.41 17.39
N ASP A 68 -7.18 -12.56 18.71
CA ASP A 68 -7.31 -11.42 19.64
C ASP A 68 -6.09 -10.49 19.55
N GLN A 69 -4.87 -11.05 19.52
CA GLN A 69 -3.63 -10.29 19.38
C GLN A 69 -3.53 -9.57 18.03
N GLY A 70 -3.94 -10.24 16.96
CA GLY A 70 -3.95 -9.68 15.61
C GLY A 70 -4.98 -8.55 15.45
N GLN A 71 -6.20 -8.72 15.97
CA GLN A 71 -7.20 -7.66 16.02
C GLN A 71 -6.72 -6.46 16.83
N LYS A 72 -6.10 -6.72 17.99
CA LYS A 72 -5.51 -5.67 18.82
C LYS A 72 -4.41 -4.91 18.08
N ALA A 73 -3.54 -5.60 17.35
CA ALA A 73 -2.50 -4.97 16.54
C ALA A 73 -3.08 -4.06 15.44
N LEU A 74 -4.12 -4.55 14.75
CA LEU A 74 -4.81 -3.79 13.71
C LEU A 74 -5.52 -2.56 14.28
N THR A 75 -6.16 -2.67 15.44
CA THR A 75 -6.77 -1.52 16.14
C THR A 75 -5.72 -0.50 16.55
N GLU A 76 -4.62 -0.92 17.18
CA GLU A 76 -3.54 -0.01 17.58
C GLU A 76 -2.91 0.70 16.36
N PHE A 77 -2.72 -0.03 15.26
CA PHE A 77 -2.26 0.53 14.01
C PHE A 77 -3.23 1.57 13.45
N ALA A 78 -4.53 1.26 13.41
CA ALA A 78 -5.57 2.19 12.97
C ALA A 78 -5.66 3.43 13.88
N ASP A 79 -5.53 3.25 15.20
CA ASP A 79 -5.57 4.33 16.18
C ASP A 79 -4.39 5.28 16.00
N LYS A 80 -3.17 4.75 15.85
CA LYS A 80 -1.95 5.52 15.60
C LYS A 80 -2.12 6.43 14.38
N HIS A 81 -2.67 5.89 13.30
CA HIS A 81 -2.80 6.61 12.04
C HIS A 81 -4.08 7.44 11.88
N ALA A 82 -5.09 7.24 12.75
CA ALA A 82 -6.27 8.09 12.80
C ALA A 82 -6.00 9.45 13.48
N THR A 83 -4.93 9.57 14.28
CA THR A 83 -4.63 10.79 15.04
C THR A 83 -3.67 11.76 14.37
N ASP A 84 -3.03 11.37 13.26
CA ASP A 84 -2.06 12.20 12.53
C ASP A 84 -2.74 13.33 11.73
N LYS A 85 -3.24 14.33 12.48
CA LYS A 85 -3.91 15.53 11.99
C LYS A 85 -3.03 16.51 11.19
N GLN A 86 -1.71 16.31 11.09
CA GLN A 86 -0.90 17.09 10.14
C GLN A 86 -1.22 16.75 8.67
N ASN A 87 -1.91 15.64 8.43
CA ASN A 87 -2.45 15.26 7.14
C ASN A 87 -3.96 15.53 7.05
N GLY A 88 -4.39 16.79 7.21
CA GLY A 88 -5.75 17.22 6.82
C GLY A 88 -6.12 16.94 5.35
N GLN A 89 -5.18 16.39 4.58
CA GLN A 89 -5.41 15.54 3.42
C GLN A 89 -5.13 14.08 3.83
N ILE A 90 -6.14 13.38 4.36
CA ILE A 90 -6.18 11.92 4.21
C ILE A 90 -6.58 11.71 2.76
N MET A 91 -5.61 11.93 1.86
CA MET A 91 -5.73 11.43 0.52
C MET A 91 -5.78 9.92 0.68
N LEU A 92 -6.93 9.32 0.39
CA LEU A 92 -7.06 7.94 -0.05
C LEU A 92 -6.30 7.76 -1.39
N GLY A 93 -5.01 8.06 -1.37
CA GLY A 93 -4.17 8.38 -2.52
C GLY A 93 -2.88 9.01 -1.99
N ASN A 94 -2.04 8.22 -1.33
CA ASN A 94 -0.76 8.65 -0.77
C ASN A 94 0.25 8.98 -1.87
N VAL A 95 -0.02 10.05 -2.58
CA VAL A 95 0.84 10.62 -3.60
C VAL A 95 0.76 12.15 -3.46
N ARG A 96 1.64 12.72 -2.64
CA ARG A 96 2.20 14.04 -2.96
C ARG A 96 3.43 13.84 -3.84
N ALA A 97 3.25 13.17 -4.98
CA ALA A 97 4.19 13.31 -6.09
C ALA A 97 3.70 14.47 -6.93
N MET A 98 4.44 15.56 -6.91
CA MET A 98 4.44 16.43 -8.09
C MET A 98 5.39 15.79 -9.09
N VAL A 99 4.84 15.41 -10.24
CA VAL A 99 5.66 15.13 -11.43
C VAL A 99 6.02 16.48 -12.02
N ALA A 100 7.23 16.96 -11.74
CA ALA A 100 7.78 18.16 -12.35
C ALA A 100 8.95 17.74 -13.24
N ASN A 101 8.89 18.08 -14.53
CA ASN A 101 9.90 17.73 -15.54
C ASN A 101 10.20 16.22 -15.63
N GLY A 102 9.20 15.37 -15.45
CA GLY A 102 9.36 13.91 -15.52
C GLY A 102 9.98 13.26 -14.27
N ASN A 103 10.30 14.06 -13.25
CA ASN A 103 10.79 13.57 -11.96
C ASN A 103 9.67 13.64 -10.92
N VAL A 104 9.50 12.55 -10.17
CA VAL A 104 8.65 12.51 -8.98
C VAL A 104 9.43 13.20 -7.85
N ILE A 105 9.02 14.42 -7.48
CA ILE A 105 9.64 15.16 -6.37
C ILE A 105 9.03 14.68 -5.06
N GLN A 106 9.87 14.09 -4.20
CA GLN A 106 9.54 13.63 -2.86
C GLN A 106 9.32 14.85 -1.93
N MET A 107 8.17 14.92 -1.27
CA MET A 107 7.97 15.78 -0.11
C MET A 107 8.04 14.93 1.16
N GLY A 108 9.22 14.84 1.77
CA GLY A 108 9.43 14.22 3.08
C GLY A 108 10.16 12.88 3.06
N ASP A 109 11.14 12.76 3.95
CA ASP A 109 11.87 11.57 4.38
C ASP A 109 11.09 10.70 5.38
N GLY A 110 9.79 10.98 5.54
CA GLY A 110 8.91 10.24 6.44
C GLY A 110 9.00 8.75 6.13
N GLN A 111 9.28 7.94 7.14
CA GLN A 111 8.99 6.51 7.04
C GLN A 111 7.48 6.39 6.85
N ASN A 112 7.03 5.64 5.84
CA ASN A 112 5.59 5.51 5.59
C ASN A 112 5.01 4.59 6.65
N GLU A 113 4.65 5.18 7.79
CA GLU A 113 4.19 4.42 8.94
C GLU A 113 2.86 3.69 8.63
N LEU A 114 2.07 4.21 7.68
CA LEU A 114 0.88 3.54 7.14
C LEU A 114 1.25 2.60 5.98
N SER A 115 2.09 1.61 6.24
CA SER A 115 2.44 0.59 5.25
C SER A 115 2.03 -0.82 5.67
N ARG A 116 1.68 -1.63 4.66
CA ARG A 116 1.35 -3.06 4.83
C ARG A 116 2.44 -3.81 5.60
N ASP A 117 3.70 -3.57 5.26
CA ASP A 117 4.83 -4.28 5.87
C ASP A 117 5.00 -3.94 7.35
N VAL A 118 4.76 -2.69 7.74
CA VAL A 118 4.78 -2.28 9.15
C VAL A 118 3.72 -3.03 9.95
N LEU A 119 2.51 -3.15 9.41
CA LEU A 119 1.45 -3.92 10.05
C LEU A 119 1.77 -5.42 10.09
N GLU A 120 2.25 -6.02 9.00
CA GLU A 120 2.63 -7.44 8.95
C GLU A 120 3.70 -7.76 10.00
N VAL A 121 4.77 -6.96 10.06
CA VAL A 121 5.83 -7.12 11.05
C VAL A 121 5.26 -7.00 12.47
N GLY A 122 4.39 -6.01 12.72
CA GLY A 122 3.73 -5.82 14.01
C GLY A 122 2.85 -7.00 14.42
N ILE A 123 2.07 -7.57 13.50
CA ILE A 123 1.27 -8.77 13.74
C ILE A 123 2.19 -9.97 14.03
N ARG A 124 3.16 -10.25 13.16
CA ARG A 124 4.09 -11.39 13.30
C ARG A 124 4.84 -11.37 14.64
N GLN A 125 5.26 -10.19 15.10
CA GLN A 125 5.92 -10.03 16.40
C GLN A 125 5.03 -10.44 17.58
N ARG A 126 3.70 -10.26 17.48
CA ARG A 126 2.74 -10.69 18.51
C ARG A 126 2.36 -12.16 18.39
N LEU A 127 2.32 -12.69 17.17
CA LEU A 127 1.97 -14.08 16.92
C LEU A 127 3.09 -15.06 17.27
N LYS A 128 4.35 -14.73 16.93
CA LYS A 128 5.51 -15.62 17.11
C LYS A 128 5.70 -16.16 18.54
N PRO A 129 5.47 -15.38 19.62
CA PRO A 129 5.55 -15.88 21.00
C PRO A 129 4.51 -16.94 21.37
N LEU A 130 3.39 -17.03 20.64
CA LEU A 130 2.33 -18.00 20.91
C LEU A 130 2.66 -19.42 20.42
N LEU A 131 3.73 -19.57 19.64
CA LEU A 131 4.17 -20.83 19.06
C LEU A 131 5.24 -21.50 19.93
N ASP A 132 5.26 -22.83 19.93
CA ASP A 132 6.42 -23.60 20.42
C ASP A 132 7.63 -23.46 19.47
N ASP A 133 8.79 -23.97 19.87
CA ASP A 133 10.03 -23.76 19.12
C ASP A 133 10.04 -24.46 17.75
N GLU A 134 9.38 -25.61 17.62
CA GLU A 134 9.28 -26.33 16.36
C GLU A 134 8.32 -25.59 15.40
N GLN A 135 7.18 -25.13 15.92
CA GLN A 135 6.22 -24.29 15.23
C GLN A 135 6.87 -22.96 14.78
N LYS A 136 7.65 -22.29 15.63
CA LYS A 136 8.40 -21.08 15.28
C LYS A 136 9.36 -21.33 14.13
N LYS A 137 10.07 -22.46 14.13
CA LYS A 137 11.00 -22.81 13.06
C LYS A 137 10.27 -23.03 11.73
N ARG A 138 9.16 -23.75 11.74
CA ARG A 138 8.32 -23.94 10.54
C ARG A 138 7.74 -22.63 10.04
N TYR A 139 7.22 -21.80 10.96
CA TYR A 139 6.65 -20.50 10.63
C TYR A 139 7.70 -19.56 10.03
N GLN A 140 8.90 -19.49 10.61
CA GLN A 140 9.99 -18.70 10.04
C GLN A 140 10.38 -19.19 8.65
N ALA A 141 10.53 -20.51 8.46
CA ALA A 141 10.86 -21.07 7.14
C ALA A 141 9.82 -20.73 6.07
N GLU A 142 8.53 -20.73 6.42
CA GLU A 142 7.46 -20.26 5.51
C GLU A 142 7.64 -18.78 5.16
N LEU A 143 7.87 -17.93 6.15
CA LEU A 143 8.06 -16.49 5.92
C LEU A 143 9.24 -16.21 5.00
N ASP A 144 10.35 -16.92 5.20
CA ASP A 144 11.55 -16.82 4.36
C ASP A 144 11.24 -17.26 2.92
N GLN A 145 10.51 -18.37 2.75
CA GLN A 145 10.06 -18.85 1.42
C GLN A 145 9.12 -17.86 0.72
N LEU A 146 8.22 -17.23 1.47
CA LEU A 146 7.32 -16.21 0.92
C LEU A 146 8.09 -14.96 0.48
N GLU A 147 9.07 -14.52 1.26
CA GLU A 147 9.92 -13.38 0.89
C GLU A 147 10.75 -13.69 -0.36
N ASP A 148 11.35 -14.88 -0.43
CA ASP A 148 12.07 -15.34 -1.61
C ASP A 148 11.15 -15.43 -2.84
N TYR A 149 9.96 -16.01 -2.70
CA TYR A 149 8.98 -16.11 -3.78
C TYR A 149 8.54 -14.73 -4.29
N LYS A 150 8.27 -13.78 -3.38
CA LYS A 150 7.92 -12.40 -3.74
C LYS A 150 9.04 -11.72 -4.51
N ARG A 151 10.27 -11.80 -3.99
CA ARG A 151 11.47 -11.25 -4.65
C ARG A 151 11.61 -11.81 -6.06
N ASP A 152 11.51 -13.13 -6.19
CA ASP A 152 11.67 -13.82 -7.45
C ASP A 152 10.57 -13.43 -8.44
N SER A 153 9.32 -13.38 -7.99
CA SER A 153 8.19 -12.92 -8.81
C SER A 153 8.37 -11.49 -9.31
N VAL A 154 8.92 -10.60 -8.47
CA VAL A 154 9.20 -9.21 -8.86
C VAL A 154 10.29 -9.14 -9.92
N ILE A 155 11.36 -9.92 -9.75
CA ILE A 155 12.46 -9.98 -10.71
C ILE A 155 11.97 -10.55 -12.04
N ASP A 156 11.24 -11.66 -12.01
CA ASP A 156 10.70 -12.30 -13.22
C ASP A 156 9.77 -11.33 -13.96
N PHE A 157 8.93 -10.59 -13.24
CA PHE A 157 8.09 -9.55 -13.83
C PHE A 157 8.92 -8.43 -14.51
N ILE A 158 9.97 -7.92 -13.85
CA ILE A 158 10.87 -6.91 -14.42
C ILE A 158 11.56 -7.44 -15.69
N VAL A 159 12.06 -8.67 -15.65
CA VAL A 159 12.77 -9.27 -16.78
C VAL A 159 11.81 -9.54 -17.94
N ASN A 160 10.57 -9.93 -17.68
CA ASN A 160 9.54 -10.07 -18.72
C ASN A 160 9.25 -8.74 -19.43
N ILE A 161 9.15 -7.62 -18.69
CA ILE A 161 9.01 -6.29 -19.32
C ILE A 161 10.23 -5.95 -20.17
N LEU A 162 11.44 -6.24 -19.67
CA LEU A 162 12.67 -6.02 -20.44
C LEU A 162 12.70 -6.88 -21.71
N ASP A 163 12.26 -8.14 -21.62
CA ASP A 163 12.19 -9.06 -22.75
C ASP A 163 11.21 -8.56 -23.81
N GLU A 164 10.01 -8.18 -23.42
CA GLU A 164 9.01 -7.60 -24.33
C GLU A 164 9.50 -6.35 -25.06
N GLN A 165 10.32 -5.51 -24.40
CA GLN A 165 10.80 -4.25 -24.96
C GLN A 165 12.12 -4.39 -25.76
N LEU A 166 12.96 -5.37 -25.42
CA LEU A 166 14.32 -5.51 -25.97
C LEU A 166 14.51 -6.78 -26.81
N ASN A 167 13.52 -7.69 -26.83
CA ASN A 167 13.61 -9.03 -27.41
C ASN A 167 14.88 -9.75 -26.93
N LEU A 168 14.94 -10.06 -25.63
CA LEU A 168 16.12 -10.67 -25.05
C LEU A 168 16.28 -12.10 -25.57
N THR A 169 17.53 -12.52 -25.74
CA THR A 169 17.83 -13.95 -25.93
C THR A 169 17.69 -14.68 -24.59
N ALA A 170 17.49 -16.01 -24.62
CA ALA A 170 17.42 -16.82 -23.41
C ALA A 170 18.67 -16.65 -22.50
N GLU A 171 19.86 -16.50 -23.10
CA GLU A 171 21.10 -16.29 -22.35
C GLU A 171 21.13 -14.91 -21.66
N GLN A 172 20.65 -13.86 -22.34
CA GLN A 172 20.55 -12.52 -21.75
C GLN A 172 19.53 -12.50 -20.61
N HIS A 173 18.37 -13.12 -20.82
CA HIS A 173 17.32 -13.26 -19.82
C HIS A 173 17.87 -13.92 -18.53
N GLU A 174 18.56 -15.06 -18.65
CA GLU A 174 19.16 -15.76 -17.51
C GLU A 174 20.21 -14.89 -16.78
N LYS A 175 21.12 -14.25 -17.53
CA LYS A 175 22.18 -13.40 -16.97
C LYS A 175 21.62 -12.18 -16.23
N ILE A 176 20.63 -11.50 -16.81
CA ILE A 176 19.97 -10.35 -16.20
C ILE A 176 19.20 -10.80 -14.94
N THR A 177 18.43 -11.89 -15.03
CA THR A 177 17.70 -12.46 -13.87
C THR A 177 18.63 -12.74 -12.71
N LYS A 178 19.73 -13.46 -12.97
CA LYS A 178 20.75 -13.76 -11.96
C LYS A 178 21.32 -12.48 -11.36
N LYS A 179 21.65 -11.49 -12.21
CA LYS A 179 22.28 -10.26 -11.73
C LYS A 179 21.32 -9.40 -10.90
N LEU A 180 20.05 -9.34 -11.28
CA LEU A 180 19.02 -8.66 -10.49
C LEU A 180 18.79 -9.30 -9.13
N ARG A 181 18.90 -10.64 -9.02
CA ARG A 181 18.87 -11.35 -7.72
C ARG A 181 20.05 -10.94 -6.84
N GLU A 182 21.25 -10.81 -7.39
CA GLU A 182 22.45 -10.35 -6.66
C GLU A 182 22.36 -8.89 -6.21
N THR A 183 21.72 -8.04 -7.01
CA THR A 183 21.60 -6.59 -6.75
C THR A 183 20.22 -6.18 -6.26
N TRP A 184 19.49 -7.12 -5.64
CA TRP A 184 18.11 -6.92 -5.21
C TRP A 184 17.97 -5.67 -4.33
N LYS A 185 16.88 -4.92 -4.54
CA LYS A 185 16.51 -3.80 -3.67
C LYS A 185 15.06 -3.96 -3.23
N SER A 186 14.82 -3.93 -1.92
CA SER A 186 13.49 -4.11 -1.32
C SER A 186 12.46 -3.09 -1.80
N ASN A 187 12.89 -1.90 -2.21
CA ASN A 187 11.97 -0.88 -2.69
C ASN A 187 11.31 -1.24 -4.03
N TRP A 188 11.85 -2.19 -4.82
CA TRP A 188 11.25 -2.61 -6.09
C TRP A 188 9.86 -3.24 -5.93
N GLU A 189 9.59 -3.94 -4.82
CA GLU A 189 8.27 -4.53 -4.52
C GLU A 189 7.18 -3.44 -4.47
N ALA A 190 7.47 -2.33 -3.78
CA ALA A 190 6.54 -1.21 -3.68
C ALA A 190 6.27 -0.55 -5.05
N GLN A 191 7.28 -0.51 -5.94
CA GLN A 191 7.11 0.08 -7.28
C GLN A 191 6.20 -0.79 -8.15
N LEU A 192 6.27 -2.11 -8.03
CA LEU A 192 5.40 -3.02 -8.80
C LEU A 192 3.92 -2.84 -8.49
N GLN A 193 3.55 -2.49 -7.26
CA GLN A 193 2.14 -2.23 -6.91
C GLN A 193 1.53 -1.10 -7.75
N LEU A 194 2.36 -0.24 -8.33
CA LEU A 194 1.94 0.86 -9.19
C LEU A 194 1.90 0.47 -10.68
N LEU A 195 2.64 -0.57 -11.07
CA LEU A 195 2.84 -0.93 -12.47
C LEU A 195 1.63 -1.46 -13.24
N PRO A 196 0.55 -1.99 -12.65
CA PRO A 196 -0.68 -2.27 -13.40
C PRO A 196 -1.23 -1.04 -14.15
N ASN A 197 -0.91 0.18 -13.69
CA ASN A 197 -1.29 1.42 -14.37
C ASN A 197 -0.23 1.94 -15.36
N PHE A 198 0.91 1.25 -15.45
CA PHE A 198 2.16 1.75 -16.03
C PHE A 198 2.93 0.61 -16.74
N GLU A 199 2.27 -0.11 -17.65
CA GLU A 199 2.80 -1.26 -18.41
C GLU A 199 4.15 -1.03 -19.11
N ARG A 200 4.54 0.24 -19.33
CA ARG A 200 5.77 0.62 -20.05
C ARG A 200 6.88 1.15 -19.16
N TYR A 201 6.69 1.15 -17.85
CA TYR A 201 7.64 1.75 -16.93
C TYR A 201 8.42 0.68 -16.20
N LEU A 202 9.72 0.90 -16.08
CA LEU A 202 10.58 0.08 -15.27
C LEU A 202 10.89 0.77 -13.94
N PRO A 203 11.10 0.01 -12.86
CA PRO A 203 11.79 0.55 -11.70
C PRO A 203 13.18 1.06 -12.11
N THR A 204 13.79 1.92 -11.30
CA THR A 204 15.19 2.29 -11.52
C THR A 204 16.10 1.08 -11.28
N LEU A 205 16.64 0.54 -12.37
CA LEU A 205 17.52 -0.63 -12.36
C LEU A 205 18.99 -0.19 -12.31
N PRO A 206 19.84 -0.89 -11.53
CA PRO A 206 21.28 -0.68 -11.57
C PRO A 206 21.80 -0.95 -12.99
N ALA A 207 22.60 -0.04 -13.54
CA ALA A 207 23.10 -0.15 -14.91
C ALA A 207 23.92 -1.43 -15.12
N GLU A 208 24.68 -1.84 -14.11
CA GLU A 208 25.48 -3.06 -14.05
C GLU A 208 24.65 -4.35 -14.08
N SER A 209 23.34 -4.26 -13.80
CA SER A 209 22.46 -5.43 -13.77
C SER A 209 21.88 -5.77 -15.13
N VAL A 210 21.89 -4.82 -16.07
CA VAL A 210 21.27 -4.97 -17.40
C VAL A 210 22.25 -4.70 -18.53
N ARG A 211 22.89 -3.51 -18.53
CA ARG A 211 23.66 -3.01 -19.69
C ARG A 211 24.79 -3.94 -20.16
N PRO A 212 25.57 -4.61 -19.29
CA PRO A 212 26.65 -5.49 -19.74
C PRO A 212 26.19 -6.70 -20.58
N TYR A 213 24.89 -7.01 -20.56
CA TYR A 213 24.32 -8.15 -21.25
C TYR A 213 23.58 -7.78 -22.53
N LEU A 214 23.38 -6.49 -22.81
CA LEU A 214 22.68 -6.02 -23.99
C LEU A 214 23.65 -5.78 -25.16
N ASN A 215 23.17 -5.96 -26.39
CA ASN A 215 23.90 -5.51 -27.59
C ASN A 215 23.67 -4.01 -27.86
N ASP A 216 24.35 -3.45 -28.85
CA ASP A 216 24.30 -2.00 -29.14
C ASP A 216 22.88 -1.50 -29.47
N ASP A 217 22.09 -2.26 -30.24
CA ASP A 217 20.71 -1.90 -30.59
C ASP A 217 19.81 -1.91 -29.35
N GLN A 218 19.91 -2.95 -28.52
CA GLN A 218 19.18 -3.07 -27.26
C GLN A 218 19.59 -1.99 -26.26
N LEU A 219 20.87 -1.62 -26.20
CA LEU A 219 21.35 -0.53 -25.35
C LEU A 219 20.75 0.82 -25.75
N HIS A 220 20.60 1.06 -27.06
CA HIS A 220 19.94 2.25 -27.57
C HIS A 220 18.47 2.29 -27.12
N ILE A 221 17.71 1.20 -27.35
CA ILE A 221 16.31 1.10 -26.91
C ILE A 221 16.22 1.26 -25.38
N PHE A 222 17.09 0.59 -24.62
CA PHE A 222 17.09 0.65 -23.16
C PHE A 222 17.32 2.07 -22.62
N SER A 223 18.09 2.90 -23.32
CA SER A 223 18.28 4.31 -22.93
C SER A 223 17.03 5.17 -23.12
N ASP A 224 16.10 4.75 -23.97
CA ASP A 224 14.83 5.43 -24.21
C ASP A 224 13.70 4.94 -23.27
N ILE A 225 13.89 3.79 -22.62
CA ILE A 225 12.92 3.26 -21.65
C ILE A 225 12.88 4.17 -20.43
N ARG A 226 11.66 4.64 -20.10
CA ARG A 226 11.45 5.47 -18.91
C ARG A 226 11.56 4.63 -17.65
N GLN A 227 12.64 4.83 -16.92
CA GLN A 227 12.81 4.31 -15.58
C GLN A 227 12.23 5.30 -14.57
N LEU A 228 11.28 4.85 -13.76
CA LEU A 228 10.72 5.65 -12.69
C LEU A 228 11.46 5.33 -11.40
N ASN A 229 12.00 6.38 -10.78
CA ASN A 229 12.41 6.30 -9.40
C ASN A 229 11.19 6.61 -8.54
N PHE A 230 10.41 5.58 -8.24
CA PHE A 230 9.42 5.68 -7.18
C PHE A 230 10.17 5.60 -5.86
N THR A 231 10.57 6.76 -5.32
CA THR A 231 10.89 6.83 -3.89
C THR A 231 9.67 6.29 -3.12
N ALA A 232 9.93 5.43 -2.13
CA ALA A 232 9.02 4.44 -1.53
C ALA A 232 7.74 4.95 -0.84
N HIS A 233 7.23 6.10 -1.23
CA HIS A 233 6.15 6.81 -0.54
C HIS A 233 4.82 6.83 -1.31
N MET A 234 4.74 6.15 -2.45
CA MET A 234 3.50 6.02 -3.22
C MET A 234 2.92 4.62 -3.04
N GLN A 235 2.21 4.38 -1.93
CA GLN A 235 1.32 3.22 -1.85
C GLN A 235 -0.07 3.67 -2.30
N ILE A 236 -0.46 3.25 -3.51
CA ILE A 236 -1.82 3.42 -4.02
C ILE A 236 -2.69 2.28 -3.47
N ASN A 237 -3.90 2.64 -3.04
CA ASN A 237 -4.91 1.75 -2.49
C ASN A 237 -5.17 0.51 -3.35
N ASN A 238 -5.06 -0.68 -2.75
CA ASN A 238 -5.83 -1.84 -3.20
C ASN A 238 -7.30 -1.65 -2.77
N GLN A 239 -8.05 -0.83 -3.50
CA GLN A 239 -9.52 -0.94 -3.52
C GLN A 239 -9.95 -2.06 -4.48
N PHE A 240 -9.43 -3.28 -4.28
CA PHE A 240 -10.23 -4.45 -4.62
C PHE A 240 -11.10 -4.71 -3.40
N ILE A 241 -12.28 -4.08 -3.37
CA ILE A 241 -13.35 -4.50 -2.47
C ILE A 241 -13.70 -5.92 -2.89
N ILE A 242 -13.10 -6.92 -2.24
CA ILE A 242 -13.69 -8.27 -2.23
C ILE A 242 -14.98 -8.07 -1.45
N LYS A 243 -16.08 -7.86 -2.17
CA LYS A 243 -17.42 -7.95 -1.58
C LYS A 243 -17.58 -9.41 -1.15
N ASP A 244 -17.84 -9.57 0.14
CA ASP A 244 -18.35 -10.79 0.75
C ASP A 244 -17.36 -11.97 0.76
N VAL A 245 -16.36 -11.89 1.65
CA VAL A 245 -15.84 -13.10 2.32
C VAL A 245 -16.65 -13.26 3.60
N GLU A 246 -17.80 -13.90 3.49
CA GLU A 246 -18.51 -14.40 4.67
C GLU A 246 -17.64 -15.48 5.31
N LEU A 247 -17.09 -15.16 6.48
CA LEU A 247 -16.48 -16.16 7.34
C LEU A 247 -17.62 -16.90 8.02
N GLU A 248 -18.05 -18.02 7.44
CA GLU A 248 -18.90 -18.97 8.16
C GLU A 248 -18.11 -19.48 9.38
N ASN A 249 -18.69 -19.28 10.56
CA ASN A 249 -18.20 -19.78 11.85
C ASN A 249 -18.29 -21.30 11.94
#